data_AF-A0A133ZXS1-F1
#
_entry.id   AF-A0A133ZXS1-F1
#
_cell.length_a   1.000
_cell.length_b   1.000
_cell.length_c   1.000
_cell.angle_alpha   90.00
_cell.angle_beta   90.00
_cell.angle_gamma   90.00
#
_symmetry.space_group_name_H-M   'P 1'
#
loop_
_entity.id
_entity.type
_entity.pdbx_description
1 polymer ?
#
loop_
_entity_poly.entity_id
_entity_poly.type
_entity_poly.pdbx_seq_one_letter_code
_entity_poly.pdbx_strand_id
1 'polypeptide(L)'
;MISLARKKIVFIIVEGPSDDEALGVIFSRLYDKQSVHVEITHGDITSDDKSNPKNIVIKVCELVKQYCKNNHFTKKDFLEVIHIMDTDGAYISDDYIIENESVTDRPLYSLTGIETKHPSDIKNRNHNKSANMDRLQAQKTVWATIPYHAYYMSSNLDHVLYNKLNSTNRDKEKDALTFACKYKDNLDEFLSFISDSDFSVCGDYKESWSFIRQELNSLHRYSNLCICFKDIRESRNAT
;
A
#
# COMPACT_ATOMS: atom_id res chain seq x y z
N MET A 1 26.49 -22.42 23.36
CA MET A 1 26.14 -21.51 22.25
C MET A 1 24.71 -21.06 22.47
N ILE A 2 24.50 -19.78 22.80
CA ILE A 2 23.16 -19.21 22.74
C ILE A 2 22.89 -19.05 21.23
N SER A 3 22.08 -19.94 20.66
CA SER A 3 21.48 -19.69 19.36
C SER A 3 20.54 -18.51 19.55
N LEU A 4 20.99 -17.31 19.17
CA LEU A 4 20.07 -16.17 19.01
C LEU A 4 19.06 -16.59 17.95
N ALA A 5 17.81 -16.80 18.36
CA ALA A 5 16.75 -17.12 17.42
C ALA A 5 16.72 -16.05 16.33
N ARG A 6 16.79 -16.49 15.07
CA ARG A 6 16.75 -15.59 13.91
C ARG A 6 15.49 -14.73 13.99
N LYS A 7 15.63 -13.41 13.83
CA LYS A 7 14.48 -12.50 13.74
C LYS A 7 13.55 -12.96 12.63
N LYS A 8 12.25 -12.97 12.89
CA LYS A 8 11.24 -13.24 11.86
C LYS A 8 11.17 -12.10 10.86
N ILE A 9 10.79 -12.42 9.62
CA ILE A 9 10.74 -11.46 8.51
C ILE A 9 9.35 -10.84 8.43
N VAL A 10 9.29 -9.51 8.39
CA VAL A 10 8.12 -8.75 7.93
C VAL A 10 8.43 -8.31 6.50
N PHE A 11 7.72 -8.88 5.54
CA PHE A 11 7.96 -8.64 4.12
C PHE A 11 6.91 -7.67 3.60
N ILE A 12 7.34 -6.47 3.24
CA ILE A 12 6.47 -5.37 2.85
C ILE A 12 6.56 -5.22 1.34
N ILE A 13 5.43 -5.20 0.66
CA ILE A 13 5.33 -4.97 -0.78
C ILE A 13 4.82 -3.55 -0.98
N VAL A 14 5.53 -2.78 -1.79
CA VAL A 14 5.18 -1.41 -2.20
C VAL A 14 5.38 -1.24 -3.72
N GLU A 15 4.70 -0.27 -4.31
CA GLU A 15 4.72 -0.06 -5.76
C GLU A 15 6.04 0.54 -6.23
N GLY A 16 6.47 1.61 -5.55
CA GLY A 16 7.55 2.49 -6.02
C GLY A 16 8.63 2.77 -4.98
N PRO A 17 9.82 3.23 -5.43
CA PRO A 17 10.91 3.63 -4.53
C PRO A 17 10.54 4.78 -3.59
N SER A 18 9.64 5.68 -3.98
CA SER A 18 9.15 6.76 -3.11
C SER A 18 8.46 6.23 -1.85
N ASP A 19 7.82 5.07 -1.96
CA ASP A 19 7.06 4.48 -0.86
C ASP A 19 8.02 3.86 0.16
N ASP A 20 9.05 3.17 -0.32
CA ASP A 20 10.16 2.66 0.50
C ASP A 20 10.91 3.82 1.17
N GLU A 21 11.25 4.87 0.42
CA GLU A 21 11.93 6.05 0.96
C GLU A 21 11.11 6.68 2.09
N ALA A 22 9.78 6.81 1.93
CA ALA A 22 8.90 7.39 2.93
C ALA A 22 8.69 6.52 4.17
N LEU A 23 8.50 5.20 3.98
CA LEU A 23 7.98 4.30 5.02
C LEU A 23 9.00 3.25 5.49
N GLY A 24 9.97 2.86 4.67
CA GLY A 24 10.86 1.72 4.94
C GLY A 24 11.65 1.84 6.24
N VAL A 25 12.23 3.03 6.51
CA VAL A 25 12.93 3.30 7.78
C VAL A 25 11.98 3.31 8.97
N ILE A 26 10.74 3.77 8.80
CA ILE A 26 9.73 3.84 9.85
C ILE A 26 9.28 2.43 10.21
N PHE A 27 8.94 1.59 9.22
CA PHE A 27 8.61 0.18 9.44
C PHE A 27 9.76 -0.56 10.12
N SER A 28 11.00 -0.38 9.64
CA SER A 28 12.18 -1.02 10.23
C SER A 28 12.38 -0.67 11.71
N ARG A 29 11.97 0.54 12.12
CA ARG A 29 12.07 1.00 13.51
C ARG A 29 10.87 0.61 14.37
N LEU A 30 9.66 0.54 13.80
CA LEU A 30 8.46 0.07 14.50
C LEU A 30 8.52 -1.45 14.75
N TYR A 31 9.06 -2.21 13.79
CA TYR A 31 9.27 -3.66 13.88
C TYR A 31 10.71 -3.99 14.32
N ASP A 32 11.21 -3.33 15.36
CA ASP A 32 12.60 -3.42 15.82
C ASP A 32 13.04 -4.84 16.25
N LYS A 33 12.09 -5.70 16.62
CA LYS A 33 12.29 -7.12 16.98
C LYS A 33 12.31 -8.05 15.76
N GLN A 34 11.94 -7.57 14.59
CA GLN A 34 11.87 -8.33 13.34
C GLN A 34 12.96 -7.88 12.35
N SER A 35 13.09 -8.64 11.26
CA SER A 35 13.83 -8.21 10.07
C SER A 35 12.80 -7.68 9.08
N VAL A 36 12.85 -6.39 8.77
CA VAL A 36 11.98 -5.80 7.74
C VAL A 36 12.68 -5.91 6.39
N HIS A 37 11.95 -6.33 5.37
CA HIS A 37 12.35 -6.25 3.97
C HIS A 37 11.27 -5.55 3.17
N VAL A 38 11.64 -4.52 2.43
CA VAL A 38 10.73 -3.81 1.51
C VAL A 38 11.03 -4.28 0.09
N GLU A 39 10.03 -4.87 -0.54
CA GLU A 39 10.04 -5.32 -1.93
C GLU A 39 9.31 -4.29 -2.79
N ILE A 40 10.08 -3.62 -3.66
CA ILE A 40 9.56 -2.63 -4.61
C ILE A 40 9.19 -3.37 -5.90
N THR A 41 7.94 -3.30 -6.33
CA THR A 41 7.49 -4.02 -7.53
C THR A 41 7.83 -3.32 -8.84
N HIS A 42 8.21 -2.04 -8.79
CA HIS A 42 8.52 -1.19 -9.95
C HIS A 42 7.33 -1.09 -10.94
N GLY A 43 6.15 -0.85 -10.36
CA GLY A 43 4.89 -0.76 -11.07
C GLY A 43 3.79 -1.54 -10.36
N ASP A 44 2.56 -1.11 -10.56
CA ASP A 44 1.42 -1.67 -9.87
C ASP A 44 1.02 -3.06 -10.43
N ILE A 45 1.35 -4.10 -9.67
CA ILE A 45 0.98 -5.48 -10.01
C ILE A 45 -0.55 -5.68 -10.05
N THR A 46 -1.35 -4.81 -9.45
CA THR A 46 -2.81 -4.94 -9.45
C THR A 46 -3.46 -4.37 -10.72
N SER A 47 -2.79 -3.50 -11.47
CA SER A 47 -3.29 -2.95 -12.75
C SER A 47 -2.54 -3.42 -13.99
N ASP A 48 -1.46 -4.19 -13.87
CA ASP A 48 -0.76 -4.71 -15.04
C ASP A 48 -1.64 -5.63 -15.93
N ASP A 49 -1.45 -5.61 -17.25
CA ASP A 49 -2.25 -6.36 -18.24
C ASP A 49 -2.17 -7.89 -18.08
N LYS A 50 -1.16 -8.38 -17.36
CA LYS A 50 -0.94 -9.81 -17.11
C LYS A 50 -1.53 -10.24 -15.77
N SER A 51 -2.08 -9.32 -14.98
CA SER A 51 -2.69 -9.56 -13.68
C SER A 51 -4.19 -9.68 -13.80
N ASN A 52 -4.73 -10.71 -13.17
CA ASN A 52 -6.15 -10.91 -13.01
C ASN A 52 -6.43 -11.67 -11.71
N PRO A 53 -7.70 -11.75 -11.25
CA PRO A 53 -8.02 -12.35 -9.97
C PRO A 53 -7.63 -13.83 -9.84
N LYS A 54 -7.37 -14.53 -10.95
CA LYS A 54 -6.93 -15.93 -10.94
C LYS A 54 -5.45 -16.08 -10.65
N ASN A 55 -4.62 -15.09 -10.95
CA ASN A 55 -3.15 -15.18 -10.82
C ASN A 55 -2.52 -14.16 -9.87
N ILE A 56 -3.24 -13.12 -9.43
CA ILE A 56 -2.64 -12.05 -8.62
C ILE A 56 -2.02 -12.55 -7.31
N VAL A 57 -2.66 -13.51 -6.65
CA VAL A 57 -2.10 -14.15 -5.42
C VAL A 57 -0.84 -14.96 -5.74
N ILE A 58 -0.76 -15.57 -6.93
CA ILE A 58 0.42 -16.32 -7.37
C ILE A 58 1.58 -15.37 -7.56
N LYS A 59 1.38 -14.21 -8.19
CA LYS A 59 2.40 -13.18 -8.35
C LYS A 59 2.98 -12.72 -7.01
N VAL A 60 2.12 -12.45 -6.01
CA VAL A 60 2.59 -12.15 -4.65
C VAL A 60 3.41 -13.31 -4.06
N CYS A 61 2.98 -14.55 -4.26
CA CYS A 61 3.74 -15.71 -3.81
C CYS A 61 5.11 -15.84 -4.51
N GLU A 62 5.21 -15.42 -5.76
CA GLU A 62 6.46 -15.45 -6.54
C GLU A 62 7.48 -14.43 -6.01
N LEU A 63 7.04 -13.22 -5.65
CA LEU A 63 7.89 -12.21 -4.99
C LEU A 63 8.53 -12.79 -3.72
N VAL A 64 7.70 -13.36 -2.84
CA VAL A 64 8.17 -13.95 -1.57
C VAL A 64 9.12 -15.12 -1.81
N LYS A 65 8.81 -16.00 -2.78
CA LYS A 65 9.66 -17.15 -3.12
C LYS A 65 11.00 -16.73 -3.71
N GLN A 66 11.01 -15.69 -4.55
CA GLN A 66 12.23 -15.15 -5.14
C GLN A 66 13.16 -14.58 -4.07
N TYR A 67 12.62 -13.76 -3.16
CA TYR A 67 13.38 -13.27 -2.01
C TYR A 67 13.96 -14.42 -1.17
N CYS A 68 13.17 -15.47 -0.92
CA CYS A 68 13.64 -16.65 -0.18
C CYS A 68 14.75 -17.40 -0.87
N LYS A 69 14.63 -17.60 -2.19
CA LYS A 69 15.65 -18.28 -3.01
C LYS A 69 16.98 -17.52 -2.95
N ASN A 70 16.92 -16.20 -3.03
CA ASN A 70 18.11 -15.34 -3.07
C ASN A 70 18.82 -15.24 -1.70
N ASN A 71 18.10 -15.46 -0.59
CA ASN A 71 18.61 -15.24 0.76
C ASN A 71 18.57 -16.49 1.66
N HIS A 72 18.31 -17.67 1.07
CA HIS A 72 18.22 -18.96 1.77
C HIS A 72 17.23 -18.97 2.94
N PHE A 73 16.06 -18.35 2.75
CA PHE A 73 14.95 -18.41 3.70
C PHE A 73 13.91 -19.46 3.32
N THR A 74 13.05 -19.77 4.26
CA THR A 74 11.86 -20.60 4.09
C THR A 74 10.63 -19.85 4.58
N LYS A 75 9.43 -20.34 4.23
CA LYS A 75 8.17 -19.81 4.77
C LYS A 75 8.09 -19.76 6.31
N LYS A 76 8.89 -20.56 7.02
CA LYS A 76 8.95 -20.55 8.49
C LYS A 76 9.72 -19.36 9.04
N ASP A 77 10.50 -18.65 8.23
CA ASP A 77 11.25 -17.48 8.66
C ASP A 77 10.40 -16.20 8.67
N PHE A 78 9.20 -16.22 8.09
CA PHE A 78 8.32 -15.07 8.01
C PHE A 78 7.43 -14.95 9.25
N LEU A 79 7.22 -13.71 9.66
CA LEU A 79 6.12 -13.31 10.53
C LEU A 79 4.87 -13.11 9.68
N GLU A 80 4.98 -12.27 8.64
CA GLU A 80 3.85 -11.85 7.80
C GLU A 80 4.32 -11.21 6.49
N VAL A 81 3.38 -11.05 5.57
CA VAL A 81 3.50 -10.24 4.36
C VAL A 81 2.49 -9.10 4.45
N ILE A 82 2.98 -7.87 4.31
CA ILE A 82 2.19 -6.64 4.27
C ILE A 82 2.24 -6.11 2.85
N HIS A 83 1.10 -5.78 2.25
CA HIS A 83 1.04 -5.18 0.92
C HIS A 83 0.32 -3.84 1.02
N ILE A 84 1.00 -2.75 0.64
CA ILE A 84 0.43 -1.41 0.60
C ILE A 84 0.09 -1.13 -0.86
N MET A 85 -1.20 -0.90 -1.14
CA MET A 85 -1.72 -0.74 -2.50
C MET A 85 -2.31 0.65 -2.69
N ASP A 86 -1.93 1.32 -3.77
CA ASP A 86 -2.62 2.51 -4.22
C ASP A 86 -3.97 2.11 -4.83
N THR A 87 -5.05 2.83 -4.53
CA THR A 87 -6.35 2.53 -5.14
C THR A 87 -6.52 3.17 -6.51
N ASP A 88 -5.87 4.30 -6.78
CA ASP A 88 -5.97 5.08 -8.01
C ASP A 88 -7.41 5.27 -8.52
N GLY A 89 -8.36 5.54 -7.62
CA GLY A 89 -9.76 5.67 -8.01
C GLY A 89 -10.40 4.39 -8.58
N ALA A 90 -9.81 3.21 -8.38
CA ALA A 90 -10.27 1.96 -9.04
C ALA A 90 -11.71 1.55 -8.71
N TYR A 91 -12.31 2.10 -7.65
CA TYR A 91 -13.66 1.78 -7.23
C TYR A 91 -14.72 2.81 -7.63
N ILE A 92 -14.34 3.93 -8.26
CA ILE A 92 -15.33 4.93 -8.70
C ILE A 92 -16.16 4.41 -9.88
N SER A 93 -17.38 4.94 -10.03
CA SER A 93 -18.18 4.71 -11.24
C SER A 93 -17.47 5.23 -12.49
N ASP A 94 -17.63 4.51 -13.60
CA ASP A 94 -17.18 4.91 -14.93
C ASP A 94 -17.71 6.29 -15.38
N ASP A 95 -18.78 6.79 -14.75
CA ASP A 95 -19.35 8.11 -14.98
C ASP A 95 -18.43 9.26 -14.51
N TYR A 96 -17.49 8.96 -13.60
CA TYR A 96 -16.51 9.93 -13.09
C TYR A 96 -15.18 9.87 -13.83
N ILE A 97 -15.12 9.13 -14.95
CA ILE A 97 -13.95 9.07 -15.83
C ILE A 97 -14.28 9.87 -17.08
N ILE A 98 -13.74 11.07 -17.16
CA ILE A 98 -14.12 12.09 -18.14
C ILE A 98 -13.02 12.23 -19.19
N GLU A 99 -13.44 12.33 -20.45
CA GLU A 99 -12.55 12.62 -21.55
C GLU A 99 -12.08 14.08 -21.50
N ASN A 100 -10.76 14.28 -21.53
CA ASN A 100 -10.15 15.60 -21.64
C ASN A 100 -8.96 15.55 -22.60
N GLU A 101 -9.16 16.07 -23.82
CA GLU A 101 -8.15 16.14 -24.88
C GLU A 101 -6.96 17.05 -24.56
N SER A 102 -7.08 17.93 -23.56
CA SER A 102 -5.98 18.78 -23.10
C SER A 102 -4.98 18.02 -22.22
N VAL A 103 -5.33 16.82 -21.75
CA VAL A 103 -4.44 15.95 -20.98
C VAL A 103 -3.48 15.25 -21.96
N THR A 104 -2.18 15.47 -21.77
CA THR A 104 -1.14 15.01 -22.72
C THR A 104 -0.29 13.85 -22.24
N ASP A 105 -0.11 13.70 -20.92
CA ASP A 105 0.88 12.79 -20.34
C ASP A 105 0.22 11.65 -19.55
N ARG A 106 -0.39 11.98 -18.41
CA ARG A 106 -1.04 11.03 -17.51
C ARG A 106 -2.42 11.54 -17.07
N PRO A 107 -3.32 10.63 -16.64
CA PRO A 107 -4.61 11.03 -16.09
C PRO A 107 -4.46 12.05 -14.96
N LEU A 108 -5.37 13.02 -14.92
CA LEU A 108 -5.45 14.00 -13.84
C LEU A 108 -6.50 13.56 -12.84
N TYR A 109 -6.07 13.40 -11.59
CA TYR A 109 -6.92 13.00 -10.50
C TYR A 109 -7.43 14.23 -9.75
N SER A 110 -8.71 14.21 -9.41
CA SER A 110 -9.37 15.17 -8.54
C SER A 110 -10.21 14.42 -7.51
N LEU A 111 -10.77 15.13 -6.53
CA LEU A 111 -11.70 14.53 -5.57
C LEU A 111 -13.04 14.13 -6.21
N THR A 112 -13.33 14.63 -7.43
CA THR A 112 -14.62 14.43 -8.10
C THR A 112 -14.55 13.51 -9.32
N GLY A 113 -13.36 13.09 -9.73
CA GLY A 113 -13.19 12.23 -10.91
C GLY A 113 -11.77 12.19 -11.45
N ILE A 114 -11.63 11.43 -12.54
CA ILE A 114 -10.39 11.24 -13.29
C ILE A 114 -10.58 11.81 -14.69
N GLU A 115 -9.75 12.77 -15.08
CA GLU A 115 -9.73 13.32 -16.42
C GLU A 115 -8.59 12.67 -17.22
N THR A 116 -8.90 12.19 -18.42
CA THR A 116 -7.94 11.47 -19.26
C THR A 116 -8.26 11.64 -20.73
N LYS A 117 -7.25 11.49 -21.59
CA LYS A 117 -7.45 11.38 -23.04
C LYS A 117 -8.07 10.04 -23.45
N HIS A 118 -7.91 9.00 -22.62
CA HIS A 118 -8.34 7.65 -22.95
C HIS A 118 -9.24 7.04 -21.86
N PRO A 119 -10.53 7.46 -21.76
CA PRO A 119 -11.44 6.98 -20.72
C PRO A 119 -11.59 5.46 -20.70
N SER A 120 -11.71 4.82 -21.86
CA SER A 120 -11.88 3.36 -21.97
C SER A 120 -10.73 2.58 -21.32
N ASP A 121 -9.50 3.08 -21.44
CA ASP A 121 -8.32 2.44 -20.87
C ASP A 121 -8.35 2.53 -19.34
N ILE A 122 -8.72 3.69 -18.80
CA ILE A 122 -8.88 3.88 -17.35
C ILE A 122 -10.03 3.02 -16.82
N LYS A 123 -11.17 2.94 -17.51
CA LYS A 123 -12.30 2.08 -17.12
C LYS A 123 -11.88 0.61 -17.04
N ASN A 124 -11.23 0.09 -18.09
CA ASN A 124 -10.74 -1.29 -18.13
C ASN A 124 -9.72 -1.56 -17.01
N ARG A 125 -8.78 -0.64 -16.81
CA ARG A 125 -7.79 -0.69 -15.74
C ARG A 125 -8.44 -0.67 -14.35
N ASN A 126 -9.42 0.21 -14.11
CA ASN A 126 -10.17 0.29 -12.84
C ASN A 126 -10.88 -1.04 -12.53
N HIS A 127 -11.59 -1.60 -13.52
CA HIS A 127 -12.28 -2.89 -13.36
C HIS A 127 -11.32 -4.05 -13.05
N ASN A 128 -10.18 -4.13 -13.75
CA ASN A 128 -9.19 -5.16 -13.46
C ASN A 128 -8.53 -4.95 -12.09
N LYS A 129 -8.15 -3.70 -11.79
CA LYS A 129 -7.47 -3.33 -10.54
C LYS A 129 -8.34 -3.59 -9.32
N SER A 130 -9.58 -3.11 -9.32
CA SER A 130 -10.53 -3.35 -8.23
C SER A 130 -10.76 -4.85 -7.98
N ALA A 131 -10.92 -5.65 -9.03
CA ALA A 131 -11.08 -7.10 -8.89
C ALA A 131 -9.83 -7.78 -8.32
N ASN A 132 -8.63 -7.32 -8.71
CA ASN A 132 -7.35 -7.81 -8.17
C ASN A 132 -7.18 -7.44 -6.69
N MET A 133 -7.45 -6.18 -6.33
CA MET A 133 -7.41 -5.71 -4.94
C MET A 133 -8.42 -6.45 -4.07
N ASP A 134 -9.64 -6.68 -4.56
CA ASP A 134 -10.68 -7.45 -3.85
C ASP A 134 -10.26 -8.89 -3.60
N ARG A 135 -9.57 -9.51 -4.57
CA ARG A 135 -9.01 -10.85 -4.42
C ARG A 135 -7.89 -10.88 -3.39
N LEU A 136 -7.03 -9.87 -3.38
CA LEU A 136 -5.90 -9.75 -2.47
C LEU A 136 -6.34 -9.46 -1.03
N GLN A 137 -7.20 -8.46 -0.80
CA GLN A 137 -7.65 -8.11 0.54
C GLN A 137 -8.40 -9.24 1.26
N ALA A 138 -9.08 -10.11 0.49
CA ALA A 138 -9.76 -11.28 1.03
C ALA A 138 -8.80 -12.43 1.40
N GLN A 139 -7.54 -12.36 0.95
CA GLN A 139 -6.56 -13.40 1.16
C GLN A 139 -6.01 -13.32 2.59
N LYS A 140 -6.09 -14.43 3.33
CA LYS A 140 -5.56 -14.52 4.70
C LYS A 140 -4.09 -14.92 4.75
N THR A 141 -3.65 -15.71 3.77
CA THR A 141 -2.29 -16.22 3.72
C THR A 141 -1.74 -16.26 2.30
N VAL A 142 -0.43 -16.09 2.16
CA VAL A 142 0.32 -16.36 0.93
C VAL A 142 1.31 -17.48 1.15
N TRP A 143 1.71 -18.14 0.06
CA TRP A 143 2.57 -19.32 0.09
C TRP A 143 2.14 -20.36 1.15
N ALA A 144 0.83 -20.66 1.13
CA ALA A 144 0.08 -21.54 2.02
C ALA A 144 -0.06 -21.07 3.48
N THR A 145 1.01 -20.64 4.14
CA THR A 145 1.03 -20.48 5.60
C THR A 145 1.41 -19.09 6.10
N ILE A 146 1.93 -18.21 5.25
CA ILE A 146 2.42 -16.90 5.71
C ILE A 146 1.22 -15.97 5.81
N PRO A 147 0.93 -15.35 6.98
CA PRO A 147 -0.11 -14.34 7.10
C PRO A 147 0.05 -13.24 6.05
N TYR A 148 -1.06 -12.78 5.48
CA TYR A 148 -1.09 -11.75 4.45
C TYR A 148 -2.10 -10.67 4.82
N HIS A 149 -1.66 -9.42 4.74
CA HIS A 149 -2.47 -8.24 5.02
C HIS A 149 -2.32 -7.23 3.90
N ALA A 150 -3.44 -6.73 3.38
CA ALA A 150 -3.47 -5.71 2.34
C ALA A 150 -4.05 -4.42 2.91
N TYR A 151 -3.27 -3.34 2.83
CA TYR A 151 -3.68 -1.99 3.22
C TYR A 151 -3.69 -1.10 2.00
N TYR A 152 -4.49 -0.03 2.05
CA TYR A 152 -4.63 0.88 0.93
C TYR A 152 -4.17 2.30 1.23
N MET A 153 -3.73 2.98 0.17
CA MET A 153 -3.66 4.42 0.07
C MET A 153 -4.67 4.88 -0.98
N SER A 154 -5.61 5.73 -0.56
CA SER A 154 -6.63 6.24 -1.47
C SER A 154 -6.03 7.24 -2.45
N SER A 155 -6.43 7.16 -3.72
CA SER A 155 -5.61 7.61 -4.84
C SER A 155 -4.23 6.96 -4.76
N ASN A 156 -3.28 7.58 -4.05
CA ASN A 156 -1.94 7.06 -3.85
C ASN A 156 -1.31 7.55 -2.54
N LEU A 157 -0.11 7.06 -2.24
CA LEU A 157 0.67 7.44 -1.07
C LEU A 157 0.91 8.96 -0.95
N ASP A 158 1.18 9.67 -2.05
CA ASP A 158 1.44 11.11 -2.01
C ASP A 158 0.22 11.90 -1.53
N HIS A 159 -0.97 11.48 -1.98
CA HIS A 159 -2.21 12.10 -1.56
C HIS A 159 -2.47 11.87 -0.07
N VAL A 160 -2.29 10.64 0.40
CA VAL A 160 -2.50 10.32 1.81
C VAL A 160 -1.47 11.03 2.70
N LEU A 161 -0.17 10.88 2.43
CA LEU A 161 0.87 11.36 3.33
C LEU A 161 1.11 12.87 3.22
N TYR A 162 0.99 13.45 2.01
CA TYR A 162 1.39 14.84 1.74
C TYR A 162 0.21 15.75 1.35
N ASN A 163 -1.00 15.19 1.18
CA ASN A 163 -2.18 15.90 0.68
C ASN A 163 -1.93 16.51 -0.71
N LYS A 164 -1.26 15.76 -1.59
CA LYS A 164 -0.93 16.17 -2.96
C LYS A 164 -1.44 15.16 -3.97
N LEU A 165 -2.35 15.61 -4.83
CA LEU A 165 -2.74 14.89 -6.04
C LEU A 165 -1.80 15.26 -7.19
N ASN A 166 -1.62 14.33 -8.13
CA ASN A 166 -0.85 14.55 -9.35
C ASN A 166 0.61 14.98 -9.11
N SER A 167 1.26 14.47 -8.05
CA SER A 167 2.67 14.73 -7.76
C SER A 167 3.59 14.29 -8.91
N THR A 168 4.59 15.09 -9.24
CA THR A 168 5.64 14.71 -10.20
C THR A 168 6.66 13.78 -9.55
N ASN A 169 7.40 12.97 -10.32
CA ASN A 169 8.43 12.09 -9.75
C ASN A 169 9.43 12.83 -8.84
N ARG A 170 9.82 14.05 -9.22
CA ARG A 170 10.70 14.89 -8.41
C ARG A 170 10.07 15.30 -7.08
N ASP A 171 8.78 15.62 -7.09
CA ASP A 171 8.05 15.96 -5.86
C ASP A 171 7.92 14.73 -4.96
N LYS A 172 7.63 13.55 -5.54
CA LYS A 172 7.55 12.28 -4.80
C LYS A 172 8.82 12.00 -4.02
N GLU A 173 9.98 12.07 -4.69
CA GLU A 173 11.28 11.82 -4.06
C GLU A 173 11.56 12.81 -2.91
N LYS A 174 11.29 14.10 -3.13
CA LYS A 174 11.52 15.15 -2.14
C LYS A 174 10.60 15.00 -0.92
N ASP A 175 9.31 14.77 -1.17
CA ASP A 175 8.32 14.66 -0.11
C ASP A 175 8.53 13.38 0.71
N ALA A 176 8.86 12.26 0.06
CA ALA A 176 9.22 11.01 0.72
C ALA A 176 10.41 11.17 1.67
N LEU A 177 11.51 11.77 1.20
CA LEU A 177 12.68 12.03 2.04
C LEU A 177 12.34 12.96 3.21
N THR A 178 11.52 13.99 2.96
CA THR A 178 11.10 14.94 4.00
C THR A 178 10.27 14.24 5.07
N PHE A 179 9.33 13.39 4.66
CA PHE A 179 8.47 12.62 5.55
C PHE A 179 9.28 11.63 6.39
N ALA A 180 10.18 10.87 5.75
CA ALA A 180 11.07 9.95 6.44
C ALA A 180 11.96 10.67 7.46
N CYS A 181 12.56 11.80 7.08
CA CYS A 181 13.36 12.61 7.99
C CYS A 181 12.56 13.12 9.19
N LYS A 182 11.30 13.52 8.98
CA LYS A 182 10.41 14.00 10.06
C LYS A 182 10.13 12.90 11.09
N TYR A 183 9.84 11.69 10.62
CA TYR A 183 9.25 10.64 11.45
C TYR A 183 10.20 9.53 11.88
N LYS A 184 11.36 9.34 11.23
CA LYS A 184 12.31 8.26 11.56
C LYS A 184 12.69 8.24 13.04
N ASP A 185 12.81 9.39 13.69
CA ASP A 185 13.18 9.51 15.10
C ASP A 185 11.97 9.88 16.01
N ASN A 186 10.79 10.11 15.42
CA ASN A 186 9.56 10.52 16.11
C ASN A 186 8.41 9.55 15.80
N LEU A 187 8.60 8.27 16.14
CA LEU A 187 7.66 7.20 15.79
C LEU A 187 6.27 7.39 16.40
N ASP A 188 6.15 7.96 17.59
CA ASP A 188 4.85 8.22 18.23
C ASP A 188 4.06 9.33 17.51
N GLU A 189 4.77 10.32 16.95
CA GLU A 189 4.16 11.34 16.09
C GLU A 189 3.68 10.70 14.79
N PHE A 190 4.45 9.78 14.20
CA PHE A 190 4.01 9.02 13.02
C PHE A 190 2.77 8.17 13.31
N LEU A 191 2.76 7.45 14.43
CA LEU A 191 1.63 6.60 14.81
C LEU A 191 0.37 7.44 15.05
N SER A 192 0.51 8.62 15.65
CA SER A 192 -0.60 9.57 15.80
C SER A 192 -1.04 10.13 14.45
N PHE A 193 -0.10 10.51 13.59
CA PHE A 193 -0.40 11.00 12.23
C PHE A 193 -1.18 9.97 11.41
N ILE A 194 -0.75 8.71 11.38
CA ILE A 194 -1.41 7.70 10.55
C ILE A 194 -2.75 7.23 11.14
N SER A 195 -2.96 7.40 12.45
CA SER A 195 -4.12 6.83 13.14
C SER A 195 -5.18 7.85 13.55
N ASP A 196 -4.81 9.11 13.72
CA ASP A 196 -5.69 10.16 14.28
C ASP A 196 -6.01 11.27 13.26
N SER A 197 -5.53 11.14 12.02
CA SER A 197 -5.85 12.08 10.96
C SER A 197 -7.26 11.85 10.42
N ASP A 198 -7.80 12.86 9.75
CA ASP A 198 -9.09 12.81 9.06
C ASP A 198 -9.17 11.73 7.96
N PHE A 199 -8.03 11.37 7.38
CA PHE A 199 -7.91 10.29 6.39
C PHE A 199 -7.90 8.89 7.00
N SER A 200 -7.79 8.75 8.32
CA SER A 200 -7.51 7.47 8.98
C SER A 200 -8.77 6.64 9.15
N VAL A 201 -8.81 5.44 8.54
CA VAL A 201 -9.92 4.48 8.63
C VAL A 201 -9.51 3.31 9.53
N CYS A 202 -9.47 3.55 10.85
CA CYS A 202 -8.89 2.63 11.85
C CYS A 202 -9.89 1.67 12.50
N GLY A 203 -11.03 1.44 11.85
CA GLY A 203 -12.07 0.52 12.30
C GLY A 203 -11.73 -0.95 12.03
N ASP A 204 -12.77 -1.77 11.82
CA ASP A 204 -12.58 -3.16 11.38
C ASP A 204 -11.95 -3.22 9.98
N TYR A 205 -11.08 -4.22 9.77
CA TYR A 205 -10.39 -4.40 8.49
C TYR A 205 -11.37 -4.58 7.32
N LYS A 206 -12.42 -5.39 7.48
CA LYS A 206 -13.40 -5.60 6.40
C LYS A 206 -14.25 -4.36 6.17
N GLU A 207 -14.62 -3.66 7.24
CA GLU A 207 -15.36 -2.40 7.14
C GLU A 207 -14.54 -1.34 6.41
N SER A 208 -13.23 -1.26 6.67
CA SER A 208 -12.34 -0.31 5.97
C SER A 208 -12.30 -0.56 4.45
N TRP A 209 -12.27 -1.82 4.04
CA TRP A 209 -12.37 -2.19 2.62
C TRP A 209 -13.77 -1.96 2.05
N SER A 210 -14.84 -2.13 2.83
CA SER A 210 -16.19 -1.75 2.39
C SER A 210 -16.34 -0.24 2.21
N PHE A 211 -15.70 0.55 3.07
CA PHE A 211 -15.71 2.01 3.02
C PHE A 211 -15.01 2.55 1.77
N ILE A 212 -13.81 2.06 1.44
CA ILE A 212 -13.04 2.59 0.29
C ILE A 212 -13.71 2.33 -1.07
N ARG A 213 -14.60 1.33 -1.12
CA ARG A 213 -15.40 0.99 -2.31
C ARG A 213 -16.60 1.91 -2.54
N GLN A 214 -16.97 2.74 -1.56
CA GLN A 214 -18.16 3.57 -1.64
C GLN A 214 -17.86 4.88 -2.36
N GLU A 215 -18.77 5.26 -3.27
CA GLU A 215 -18.79 6.56 -3.93
C GLU A 215 -17.42 6.94 -4.52
N LEU A 216 -16.86 8.07 -4.09
CA LEU A 216 -15.60 8.63 -4.55
C LEU A 216 -14.46 8.41 -3.53
N ASN A 217 -14.66 7.55 -2.53
CA ASN A 217 -13.70 7.39 -1.44
C ASN A 217 -12.32 6.97 -1.93
N SER A 218 -12.22 6.18 -3.00
CA SER A 218 -10.95 5.79 -3.65
C SER A 218 -10.21 6.92 -4.40
N LEU A 219 -10.81 8.10 -4.52
CA LEU A 219 -10.16 9.35 -4.98
C LEU A 219 -9.90 10.33 -3.83
N HIS A 220 -10.70 10.26 -2.78
CA HIS A 220 -10.53 11.06 -1.58
C HIS A 220 -9.25 10.68 -0.82
N ARG A 221 -8.98 11.38 0.28
CA ARG A 221 -7.79 11.16 1.08
C ARG A 221 -8.12 10.21 2.24
N TYR A 222 -7.91 8.92 2.04
CA TYR A 222 -8.16 7.88 3.05
C TYR A 222 -7.10 6.78 3.06
N SER A 223 -6.87 6.17 4.22
CA SER A 223 -6.05 4.96 4.36
C SER A 223 -6.49 4.13 5.56
N ASN A 224 -6.40 2.81 5.44
CA ASN A 224 -6.58 1.89 6.55
C ASN A 224 -5.24 1.41 7.16
N LEU A 225 -4.11 2.02 6.78
CA LEU A 225 -2.79 1.57 7.22
C LEU A 225 -2.61 1.63 8.75
N CYS A 226 -3.35 2.49 9.45
CA CYS A 226 -3.33 2.51 10.90
C CYS A 226 -3.70 1.15 11.56
N ILE A 227 -4.50 0.33 10.89
CA ILE A 227 -4.85 -1.02 11.37
C ILE A 227 -3.58 -1.88 11.51
N CYS A 228 -2.60 -1.71 10.60
CA CYS A 228 -1.31 -2.41 10.64
C CYS A 228 -0.52 -2.13 11.93
N PHE A 229 -0.69 -0.93 12.49
CA PHE A 229 0.11 -0.46 13.62
C PHE A 229 -0.63 -0.47 14.95
N LYS A 230 -1.86 -1.00 14.98
CA LYS A 230 -2.72 -0.98 16.17
C LYS A 230 -2.02 -1.57 17.39
N ASP A 231 -1.55 -2.81 17.28
CA ASP A 231 -0.88 -3.53 18.37
C ASP A 231 0.43 -2.85 18.80
N ILE A 232 1.19 -2.31 17.83
CA ILE A 232 2.44 -1.58 18.11
C ILE A 232 2.12 -0.31 18.91
N ARG A 233 1.12 0.46 18.49
CA ARG A 233 0.69 1.69 19.18
C ARG A 233 0.19 1.40 20.59
N GLU A 234 -0.64 0.38 20.76
CA GLU A 234 -1.14 -0.05 22.07
C GLU A 234 0.03 -0.44 23.00
N SER A 235 1.00 -1.21 22.49
CA SER A 235 2.18 -1.61 23.28
C SER A 235 3.05 -0.43 23.72
N ARG A 236 3.20 0.59 22.87
CA ARG A 236 4.00 1.79 23.15
C ARG A 236 3.30 2.71 24.14
N ASN A 237 1.98 2.87 24.05
CA ASN A 237 1.19 3.67 25.00
C ASN A 237 1.13 3.04 26.40
N ALA A 238 1.36 1.73 26.51
CA ALA A 238 1.38 1.01 27.78
C ALA A 238 2.74 1.07 28.51
N THR A 239 3.77 1.66 27.88
CA THR A 239 5.14 1.77 28.40
C THR A 239 5.41 3.17 28.91
#